data_AF-A0A536G2V2-F1
#
_entry.id   AF-A0A536G2V2-F1
#
_cell.length_a   1.000
_cell.length_b   1.000
_cell.length_c   1.000
_cell.angle_alpha   90.00
_cell.angle_beta   90.00
_cell.angle_gamma   90.00
#
_symmetry.space_group_name_H-M   'P 1'
#
loop_
_entity.id
_entity.type
_entity.pdbx_description
1 polymer ?
#
loop_
_entity_poly.entity_id
_entity_poly.type
_entity_poly.pdbx_seq_one_letter_code
_entity_poly.pdbx_strand_id
1 'polypeptide(L)' 'QCRNISTLLGAKYMGADRAEEFGKRNGVEGELVVRVRPTKVHGKSKVAG' A
#
# COMPACT_ATOMS: atom_id res chain seq x y z
N GLN A 1 0.74 -2.48 -13.78
CA GLN A 1 -0.03 -1.53 -12.93
C GLN A 1 0.27 -1.72 -11.44
N CYS A 2 0.20 -2.95 -10.91
CA CYS A 2 0.49 -3.25 -9.49
C CYS A 2 1.88 -2.82 -9.05
N ARG A 3 2.91 -3.15 -9.85
CA ARG A 3 4.30 -2.69 -9.62
C ARG A 3 4.41 -1.20 -9.32
N ASN A 4 3.87 -0.36 -10.19
CA ASN A 4 3.98 1.09 -10.05
C ASN A 4 3.22 1.61 -8.82
N ILE A 5 2.03 1.06 -8.54
CA ILE A 5 1.23 1.44 -7.37
C ILE A 5 1.93 1.03 -6.07
N SER A 6 2.51 -0.17 -6.03
CA SER A 6 3.31 -0.64 -4.90
C SER A 6 4.55 0.22 -4.67
N THR A 7 5.25 0.67 -5.73
CA THR A 7 6.36 1.63 -5.61
C THR A 7 5.90 2.96 -5.01
N LEU A 8 4.78 3.51 -5.51
CA LEU A 8 4.22 4.79 -5.01
C LEU A 8 3.77 4.71 -3.55
N LEU A 9 3.14 3.60 -3.15
CA LEU A 9 2.72 3.37 -1.76
C LEU A 9 3.93 3.16 -0.84
N GLY A 10 4.96 2.45 -1.33
CA GLY A 10 6.25 2.34 -0.64
C GLY A 10 6.86 3.72 -0.37
N ALA A 11 6.97 4.56 -1.41
CA ALA A 11 7.46 5.93 -1.26
C ALA A 11 6.64 6.73 -0.23
N LYS A 12 5.31 6.64 -0.31
CA LYS A 12 4.39 7.42 0.52
C LYS A 12 4.45 7.06 2.01
N TYR A 13 4.53 5.78 2.35
CA TYR A 13 4.42 5.32 3.74
C TYR A 13 5.74 4.90 4.36
N MET A 14 6.72 4.51 3.55
CA MET A 14 7.98 3.93 4.02
C MET A 14 9.21 4.80 3.72
N GLY A 15 9.06 5.83 2.88
CA GLY A 15 10.15 6.69 2.43
C GLY A 15 10.54 6.45 0.97
N ALA A 16 11.03 7.51 0.31
CA ALA A 16 11.41 7.48 -1.10
C ALA A 16 12.56 6.51 -1.40
N ASP A 17 13.49 6.36 -0.46
CA ASP A 17 14.60 5.42 -0.47
C ASP A 17 14.13 3.95 -0.54
N ARG A 18 12.97 3.64 0.05
CA ARG A 18 12.39 2.29 0.07
C ARG A 18 11.35 2.03 -1.02
N ALA A 19 11.05 3.00 -1.88
CA ALA A 19 10.01 2.87 -2.89
C ALA A 19 10.19 1.65 -3.80
N GLU A 20 11.40 1.47 -4.35
CA GLU A 20 11.68 0.36 -5.27
C GLU A 20 11.68 -1.00 -4.58
N GLU A 21 12.05 -1.09 -3.30
CA GLU A 21 11.94 -2.33 -2.52
C GLU A 21 10.49 -2.83 -2.52
N PHE A 22 9.54 -1.95 -2.22
CA PHE A 22 8.12 -2.29 -2.15
C PHE A 22 7.52 -2.56 -3.52
N GLY A 23 7.95 -1.83 -4.55
CA GLY A 23 7.60 -2.18 -5.93
C GLY A 23 7.99 -3.61 -6.27
N LYS A 24 9.27 -3.96 -6.07
CA LYS A 24 9.82 -5.29 -6.37
C LYS A 24 9.10 -6.39 -5.61
N ARG A 25 8.83 -6.18 -4.33
CA ARG A 25 8.24 -7.20 -3.45
C ARG A 25 6.73 -7.40 -3.66
N ASN A 26 5.97 -6.32 -3.83
CA ASN A 26 4.51 -6.35 -3.74
C ASN A 26 3.80 -6.19 -5.10
N GLY A 27 4.53 -6.14 -6.20
CA GLY A 27 3.97 -5.90 -7.54
C GLY A 27 4.48 -6.86 -8.58
N VAL A 28 4.68 -8.12 -8.19
CA VAL A 28 5.07 -9.22 -9.08
C VAL A 28 3.91 -9.66 -9.97
N GLU A 29 4.19 -10.52 -10.95
CA GLU A 29 3.17 -11.03 -11.85
C GLU A 29 2.08 -11.80 -11.09
N GLY A 30 0.82 -11.62 -11.50
CA GLY A 30 -0.34 -12.20 -10.83
C GLY A 30 -0.94 -11.37 -9.70
N GLU A 31 -0.20 -10.39 -9.17
CA GLU A 31 -0.71 -9.50 -8.12
C GLU A 31 -1.78 -8.54 -8.65
N LEU A 32 -2.67 -8.10 -7.75
CA LEU A 32 -3.79 -7.21 -8.06
C LEU A 32 -3.76 -5.95 -7.20
N VAL A 33 -4.25 -4.84 -7.76
CA VAL A 33 -4.54 -3.63 -7.00
C VAL A 33 -6.04 -3.49 -6.84
N VAL A 34 -6.49 -3.53 -5.59
CA VAL A 34 -7.88 -3.32 -5.23
C VAL A 34 -8.06 -1.90 -4.69
N ARG A 35 -9.00 -1.15 -5.28
CA ARG A 35 -9.39 0.18 -4.78
C ARG A 35 -10.71 0.07 -4.03
N VAL A 36 -10.66 0.31 -2.72
CA VAL A 36 -11.83 0.27 -1.85
C VAL A 36 -12.41 1.68 -1.69
N ARG A 37 -13.72 1.83 -1.89
CA ARG A 37 -14.49 3.00 -1.47
C ARG A 37 -15.33 2.60 -0.25
N PRO A 38 -14.93 2.93 0.98
CA PRO A 38 -15.67 2.56 2.17
C PRO A 38 -17.07 3.19 2.15
N THR A 39 -18.10 2.40 2.44
CA THR A 39 -19.50 2.87 2.60
C THR A 39 -19.93 2.92 4.06
N LYS A 40 -19.22 2.19 4.94
CA LYS A 40 -19.44 2.17 6.39
C LYS A 40 -18.12 1.89 7.09
N VAL A 41 -17.87 2.56 8.22
CA VAL A 41 -16.62 2.43 9.00
C VAL A 41 -16.94 2.21 10.48
N HIS A 42 -16.28 1.24 11.11
CA HIS A 42 -16.35 0.94 12.54
C HIS A 42 -14.91 0.89 13.10
N GLY A 43 -14.68 1.35 14.34
CA GLY A 43 -13.32 1.39 14.91
C GLY A 43 -13.29 1.44 16.44
N LYS A 44 -12.11 1.17 17.02
CA LYS A 44 -11.83 1.23 18.47
C LYS A 44 -10.73 2.26 18.73
N SER A 45 -10.94 3.13 19.72
CA SER A 45 -9.94 4.14 20.12
C SER A 45 -8.75 3.52 20.87
N LYS A 46 -7.59 4.18 20.82
CA LYS A 46 -6.35 3.82 21.55
C LYS A 46 -5.74 2.46 21.16
N VAL A 47 -5.77 2.10 19.87
CA VAL A 47 -5.15 0.85 19.36
C VAL A 47 -3.65 0.99 19.17
N ALA A 48 -3.18 2.16 18.73
CA ALA A 48 -1.79 2.58 18.80
C ALA A 48 -1.78 3.87 19.64
N GLY A 49 -0.87 3.94 20.61
CA GLY A 49 -0.82 4.98 21.65
C GLY A 49 -0.67 6.40 21.12
#